data_AF-A0A2N2SM64-F1
#
_entry.id   AF-A0A2N2SM64-F1
#
_cell.length_a   1.000
_cell.length_b   1.000
_cell.length_c   1.000
_cell.angle_alpha   90.00
_cell.angle_beta   90.00
_cell.angle_gamma   90.00
#
_symmetry.space_group_name_H-M   'P 1'
#
loop_
_entity.id
_entity.type
_entity.pdbx_description
1 polymer ?
#
loop_
_entity_poly.entity_id
_entity_poly.type
_entity_poly.pdbx_seq_one_letter_code
_entity_poly.pdbx_strand_id
1 'polypeptide(L)' 'RMLPGAGGYVVEIGEPWADFPTADVEADTRRMNAWIESMVRTMPEQYYWVHRRFKTRPEGEARPY' A
#
# COMPACT_ATOMS: atom_id res chain seq x y z
N ARG A 1 13.47 1.68 1.37
CA ARG A 1 14.20 2.83 0.79
C ARG A 1 15.49 2.35 0.13
N MET A 2 15.77 2.70 -1.12
CA MET A 2 17.05 2.45 -1.78
C MET A 2 18.15 3.42 -1.32
N LEU A 3 19.37 2.94 -1.13
CA LEU A 3 20.54 3.77 -0.79
C LEU A 3 21.35 4.16 -2.04
N PRO A 4 21.99 5.34 -2.06
CA PRO A 4 22.79 5.79 -3.20
C PRO A 4 24.03 4.91 -3.41
N GLY A 5 24.62 4.98 -4.60
CA GLY A 5 25.90 4.32 -4.90
C GLY A 5 25.85 2.79 -4.79
N ALA A 6 24.71 2.17 -5.08
CA ALA A 6 24.47 0.74 -4.90
C ALA A 6 24.65 0.25 -3.44
N GLY A 7 24.43 1.12 -2.45
CA GLY A 7 24.55 0.80 -1.02
C GLY A 7 23.47 -0.13 -0.45
N GLY A 8 22.55 -0.64 -1.29
CA GLY A 8 21.50 -1.58 -0.88
C GLY A 8 20.20 -0.91 -0.47
N TYR A 9 19.52 -1.49 0.51
CA TYR A 9 18.16 -1.11 0.92
C TYR A 9 18.06 -0.95 2.44
N VAL A 10 17.26 0.03 2.86
CA VAL A 10 16.75 0.14 4.23
C VAL A 10 15.32 -0.38 4.25
N VAL A 11 15.06 -1.31 5.17
CA VAL A 11 13.74 -1.86 5.47
C VAL A 11 13.31 -1.31 6.83
N GLU A 12 12.10 -0.77 6.89
CA GLU A 12 11.49 -0.26 8.11
C GLU A 12 10.34 -1.20 8.48
N ILE A 13 10.39 -1.74 9.70
CA ILE A 13 9.34 -2.61 10.26
C ILE A 13 8.66 -1.80 11.35
N GLY A 14 7.38 -1.51 11.16
CA GLY A 14 6.58 -0.79 12.14
C GLY A 14 6.14 -1.67 13.30
N GLU A 15 5.61 -1.02 14.34
CA GLU A 15 4.93 -1.70 15.44
C GLU A 15 3.76 -2.55 14.94
N PRO A 16 3.44 -3.67 15.63
CA PRO A 16 2.25 -4.43 15.34
C PRO A 16 1.00 -3.57 15.52
N TRP A 17 -0.02 -3.80 14.69
CA TRP A 17 -1.30 -3.14 14.86
C TRP A 17 -2.01 -3.63 16.12
N ALA A 18 -2.31 -2.71 17.03
CA ALA A 18 -3.25 -2.99 18.12
C ALA A 18 -4.64 -3.33 17.55
N ASP A 19 -5.33 -4.24 18.23
CA ASP A 19 -6.71 -4.64 17.95
C ASP A 19 -6.94 -5.08 16.50
N PHE A 20 -6.05 -5.93 15.98
CA PHE A 20 -6.15 -6.47 14.62
C PHE A 20 -5.80 -7.97 14.60
N PRO A 21 -6.55 -8.81 13.86
CA PRO A 21 -7.79 -8.48 13.16
C PRO A 21 -8.98 -8.31 14.12
N THR A 22 -10.04 -7.66 13.63
CA THR A 22 -11.33 -7.53 14.30
C THR A 22 -12.34 -8.53 13.70
N ALA A 23 -13.60 -8.48 14.18
CA ALA A 23 -14.70 -9.23 13.56
C ALA A 23 -15.23 -8.58 12.26
N ASP A 24 -14.80 -7.36 11.93
CA ASP A 24 -15.21 -6.63 10.74
C ASP A 24 -14.08 -6.61 9.69
N VAL A 25 -14.18 -7.54 8.74
CA VAL A 25 -13.22 -7.69 7.64
C VAL A 25 -13.15 -6.44 6.76
N GLU A 26 -14.24 -5.70 6.60
CA GLU A 26 -14.26 -4.50 5.77
C GLU A 26 -13.50 -3.37 6.46
N ALA A 27 -13.72 -3.17 7.76
CA ALA A 27 -12.99 -2.20 8.57
C ALA A 27 -11.48 -2.50 8.60
N ASP A 28 -11.11 -3.77 8.81
CA ASP A 28 -9.71 -4.23 8.80
C ASP A 28 -9.03 -3.98 7.45
N THR A 29 -9.72 -4.32 6.36
CA THR A 29 -9.21 -4.14 5.00
C THR A 29 -9.06 -2.65 4.67
N ARG A 30 -10.00 -1.80 5.12
CA ARG A 30 -9.92 -0.34 4.97
C ARG A 30 -8.72 0.23 5.72
N ARG A 31 -8.50 -0.18 6.98
CA ARG A 31 -7.32 0.23 7.77
C ARG A 31 -6.02 -0.17 7.09
N MET A 32 -5.95 -1.40 6.57
CA MET A 32 -4.77 -1.89 5.85
C MET A 32 -4.49 -1.08 4.59
N ASN A 33 -5.50 -0.79 3.77
CA ASN A 33 -5.31 0.02 2.57
C ASN A 33 -4.87 1.45 2.91
N ALA A 34 -5.47 2.08 3.93
CA ALA A 34 -5.06 3.41 4.37
C ALA A 34 -3.59 3.45 4.84
N TRP A 35 -3.14 2.40 5.54
CA TRP A 35 -1.75 2.25 5.91
C TRP A 35 -0.83 2.11 4.69
N ILE A 36 -1.17 1.22 3.74
CA ILE A 36 -0.41 1.06 2.50
C ILE A 36 -0.30 2.39 1.76
N GLU A 37 -1.39 3.13 1.60
CA GLU A 37 -1.38 4.44 0.96
C GLU A 37 -0.45 5.42 1.67
N SER A 38 -0.43 5.41 3.01
CA SER A 38 0.48 6.26 3.79
C SER A 38 1.95 5.92 3.51
N MET A 39 2.29 4.63 3.39
CA MET A 39 3.64 4.18 3.05
C MET A 39 4.02 4.54 1.62
N VAL A 40 3.11 4.35 0.65
CA VAL A 40 3.32 4.74 -0.74
C VAL A 40 3.57 6.25 -0.86
N ARG A 41 2.84 7.08 -0.11
CA ARG A 41 3.03 8.54 -0.10
C ARG A 41 4.43 8.97 0.34
N THR A 42 5.16 8.16 1.10
CA THR A 42 6.53 8.49 1.52
C THR A 42 7.54 8.40 0.38
N MET A 43 7.36 7.45 -0.55
CA MET A 43 8.29 7.15 -1.67
C MET A 43 7.49 6.59 -2.87
N PRO A 44 6.62 7.40 -3.51
CA PRO A 44 5.70 6.91 -4.54
C PRO A 44 6.44 6.26 -5.71
N GLU A 45 7.62 6.74 -6.07
CA GLU A 45 8.46 6.20 -7.14
C GLU A 45 8.98 4.77 -6.86
N GLN A 46 8.99 4.32 -5.60
CA GLN A 46 9.41 2.97 -5.21
C GLN A 46 8.23 1.99 -5.13
N TYR A 47 7.00 2.42 -5.34
CA TYR A 47 5.84 1.52 -5.35
C TYR A 47 5.75 0.75 -6.68
N TYR A 48 5.28 -0.50 -6.60
CA TYR A 48 5.17 -1.39 -7.76
C TYR A 48 3.95 -1.06 -8.64
N TRP A 49 4.00 0.07 -9.38
CA TRP A 49 2.91 0.58 -10.22
C TRP A 49 2.54 -0.31 -11.41
N VAL A 50 3.43 -1.22 -11.82
CA VAL A 50 3.16 -2.19 -12.91
C VAL A 50 2.00 -3.12 -12.53
N HIS A 51 1.77 -3.35 -11.24
CA HIS A 51 0.60 -4.07 -10.79
C HIS A 51 -0.66 -3.24 -11.04
N ARG A 52 -1.43 -3.66 -12.04
CA ARG A 52 -2.79 -3.18 -12.34
C ARG A 52 -3.73 -3.49 -11.16
N ARG A 53 -3.68 -2.67 -10.11
CA ARG A 53 -4.41 -2.89 -8.85
C ARG A 53 -5.91 -2.60 -8.97
N PHE A 54 -6.27 -1.61 -9.80
CA PHE A 54 -7.64 -1.09 -9.92
C PHE A 54 -8.42 -1.71 -11.10
N LYS A 55 -8.36 -3.05 -11.28
CA LYS A 55 -8.98 -3.73 -12.45
C LYS A 55 -10.50 -3.79 -12.30
N THR A 56 -10.93 -4.09 -11.09
CA THR A 56 -12.33 -4.08 -10.68
C THR A 56 -12.70 -2.64 -10.34
N ARG A 57 -13.74 -2.13 -10.98
CA ARG A 57 -14.27 -0.77 -10.80
C ARG A 57 -15.80 -0.84 -10.77
N PRO A 58 -16.46 0.15 -10.14
CA PRO A 58 -17.89 0.38 -10.31
C PRO A 58 -18.28 0.51 -11.79
N GLU A 59 -19.52 0.18 -12.09
CA GLU A 59 -20.05 0.28 -13.44
C GLU A 59 -20.03 1.74 -13.93
N GLY A 60 -19.58 1.96 -15.16
CA GLY A 60 -19.50 3.30 -15.78
C GLY A 60 -18.21 4.08 -15.52
N GLU A 61 -17.30 3.61 -14.66
CA GLU A 61 -16.05 4.31 -14.41
C GLU A 61 -14.97 4.06 -15.48
N ALA A 62 -14.25 5.13 -15.83
CA ALA A 62 -13.10 5.03 -16.72
C ALA A 62 -11.98 4.20 -16.08
N ARG A 63 -11.30 3.40 -16.90
CA ARG A 63 -10.16 2.60 -16.44
C ARG A 63 -8.90 3.47 -16.45
N PRO A 64 -8.10 3.47 -15.37
CA PRO A 64 -6.88 4.26 -15.30
C PRO A 64 -5.74 3.70 -16.17
N TYR A 65 -5.95 2.55 -16.84
CA TYR A 65 -5.03 1.86 -17.75
C TYR A 65 -5.79 0.88 -18.66
#